data_AF-A0A956EYF6-F1
#
_entry.id   AF-A0A956EYF6-F1
#
_cell.length_a   1.000
_cell.length_b   1.000
_cell.length_c   1.000
_cell.angle_alpha   90.00
_cell.angle_beta   90.00
_cell.angle_gamma   90.00
#
_symmetry.space_group_name_H-M   'P 1'
#
loop_
_entity.id
_entity.type
_entity.pdbx_description
1 polymer ?
#
loop_
_entity_poly.entity_id
_entity_poly.type
_entity_poly.pdbx_seq_one_letter_code
_entity_poly.pdbx_strand_id
1 'polypeptide(L)'
;MHNRLASGGFVIDGRSVTLADIRCPVLAFVGERDDIARPPSVRAIANAAPNAEVFEIPLSAGHFGLVVGSTSLRETWPSVVQWLRWREGLGEQPLLISDPHAEPEAPEYLDDDDEVGGFDLDVDIDLFVDTAASAVSSAWKRLGHAFEDAADAVDNLRFQLPRLSQLRRMGPDSRISMAGVLARQAKHIPEQTFFLFRGRAFSYADADRRVNHVVRGFISCGVRRGTRVGVLMEGRPSYLSVVAALNRIGAIAVLLNPASSRIALSKCLEMGEAEFLVSDPGHAELARDSFQGDVLVLGGGGRVRNSTAGVIDMEQIDPDRVELPAWYEPNPGKSGDLAMIIFTSGRYSKPRAARITNRRWAFSAYGAAAACTLTGKDTVYCCLPLHHQSGMLVSVGGGLVGGARLALASRFTPELFWKEVRRYGATVVFYAGEMCRELVNAPVAPSEHINPLRLFAGSGMRKDVWYRLQDRFGVGVLEFYASSEGNA
;
A
#
# COMPACT_ATOMS: atom_id res chain seq x y z
N MET A 1 -22.52 -8.70 25.12
CA MET A 1 -21.06 -8.51 25.29
C MET A 1 -20.51 -7.79 24.06
N HIS A 2 -19.48 -6.94 24.19
CA HIS A 2 -18.77 -6.40 23.02
C HIS A 2 -17.72 -7.40 22.54
N ASN A 3 -17.75 -7.80 21.27
CA ASN A 3 -16.76 -8.72 20.70
C ASN A 3 -15.43 -7.99 20.43
N ARG A 4 -14.48 -8.07 21.37
CA ARG A 4 -13.19 -7.36 21.29
C ARG A 4 -12.27 -7.84 20.16
N LEU A 5 -12.50 -9.03 19.59
CA LEU A 5 -11.79 -9.50 18.39
C LEU A 5 -12.01 -8.54 17.21
N ALA A 6 -13.24 -8.03 17.04
CA ALA A 6 -13.56 -7.05 15.98
C ALA A 6 -12.83 -5.70 16.16
N SER A 7 -12.36 -5.39 17.37
CA SER A 7 -11.52 -4.21 17.67
C SER A 7 -10.02 -4.47 17.62
N GLY A 8 -9.56 -5.67 17.21
CA GLY A 8 -8.15 -5.96 16.95
C GLY A 8 -7.25 -5.98 18.19
N GLY A 9 -7.79 -6.31 19.37
CA GLY A 9 -7.03 -6.36 20.61
C GLY A 9 -7.43 -7.53 21.50
N PHE A 10 -6.50 -8.46 21.71
CA PHE A 10 -6.62 -9.54 22.68
C PHE A 10 -5.97 -9.12 24.00
N VAL A 11 -6.55 -9.55 25.13
CA VAL A 11 -6.09 -9.23 26.48
C VAL A 11 -6.33 -10.44 27.38
N ILE A 12 -5.28 -10.95 28.02
CA ILE A 12 -5.31 -12.00 29.04
C ILE A 12 -4.68 -11.40 30.31
N ASP A 13 -5.33 -11.57 31.46
CA ASP A 13 -4.84 -11.13 32.78
C ASP A 13 -4.33 -9.67 32.82
N GLY A 14 -5.07 -8.79 32.14
CA GLY A 14 -4.76 -7.36 32.01
C GLY A 14 -3.64 -7.02 31.00
N ARG A 15 -2.90 -8.01 30.51
CA ARG A 15 -1.83 -7.82 29.51
C ARG A 15 -2.41 -7.91 28.10
N SER A 16 -2.09 -6.95 27.23
CA SER A 16 -2.46 -7.07 25.81
C SER A 16 -1.54 -8.06 25.12
N VAL A 17 -2.13 -8.98 24.36
CA VAL A 17 -1.46 -10.10 23.69
C VAL A 17 -1.60 -9.91 22.17
N THR A 18 -0.53 -10.14 21.43
CA THR A 18 -0.47 -10.15 19.96
C THR A 18 -0.37 -11.59 19.44
N LEU A 19 -0.45 -11.79 18.12
CA LEU A 19 -0.24 -13.13 17.54
C LEU A 19 1.21 -13.62 17.73
N ALA A 20 2.19 -12.71 17.80
CA ALA A 20 3.59 -13.07 18.02
C ALA A 20 3.89 -13.54 19.46
N ASP A 21 3.01 -13.23 20.42
CA ASP A 21 3.13 -13.71 21.81
C ASP A 21 2.65 -15.17 21.98
N ILE A 22 1.99 -15.75 20.97
CA ILE A 22 1.52 -17.14 20.98
C ILE A 22 2.74 -18.06 20.96
N ARG A 23 2.82 -18.93 21.97
CA ARG A 23 3.88 -19.93 22.17
C ARG A 23 3.34 -21.35 22.39
N CYS A 24 2.03 -21.53 22.35
CA CYS A 24 1.41 -22.85 22.27
C CYS A 24 1.32 -23.30 20.80
N PRO A 25 1.29 -24.62 20.52
CA PRO A 25 1.08 -25.13 19.17
C PRO A 25 -0.27 -24.70 18.59
N VAL A 26 -0.32 -24.45 17.28
CA VAL A 26 -1.49 -24.00 16.55
C VAL A 26 -1.83 -25.01 15.45
N LEU A 27 -3.07 -25.51 15.46
CA LEU A 27 -3.61 -26.32 14.36
C LEU A 27 -4.52 -25.45 13.48
N ALA A 28 -4.12 -25.25 12.22
CA ALA A 28 -4.84 -24.46 11.23
C ALA A 28 -5.52 -25.37 10.21
N PHE A 29 -6.83 -25.20 10.02
CA PHE A 29 -7.58 -25.89 8.95
C PHE A 29 -7.74 -24.97 7.75
N VAL A 30 -7.34 -25.43 6.57
CA VAL A 30 -7.30 -24.64 5.33
C VAL A 30 -8.32 -25.18 4.33
N GLY A 31 -9.43 -24.45 4.15
CA GLY A 31 -10.42 -24.76 3.12
C GLY A 31 -9.87 -24.39 1.75
N GLU A 32 -9.48 -25.37 0.95
CA GLU A 32 -8.79 -25.18 -0.35
C GLU A 32 -9.53 -24.27 -1.33
N ARG A 33 -10.85 -24.11 -1.17
CA ARG A 33 -11.75 -23.35 -2.05
C ARG A 33 -12.57 -22.31 -1.27
N ASP A 34 -12.12 -21.90 -0.09
CA ASP A 34 -12.82 -20.91 0.73
C ASP A 34 -12.54 -19.47 0.24
N ASP A 35 -13.52 -18.82 -0.39
CA ASP A 35 -13.40 -17.42 -0.84
C ASP A 35 -13.47 -16.38 0.31
N ILE A 36 -13.91 -16.78 1.50
CA ILE A 36 -14.11 -15.90 2.68
C ILE A 36 -12.88 -15.94 3.58
N ALA A 37 -12.37 -17.14 3.90
CA ALA A 37 -11.14 -17.38 4.65
C ALA A 37 -10.07 -18.03 3.75
N ARG A 38 -9.69 -17.31 2.68
CA ARG A 38 -8.79 -17.77 1.61
C ARG A 38 -7.51 -18.45 2.14
N PRO A 39 -7.05 -19.57 1.54
CA PRO A 39 -5.87 -20.30 2.01
C PRO A 39 -4.64 -19.45 2.37
N PRO A 40 -4.21 -18.44 1.56
CA PRO A 40 -3.06 -17.60 1.94
C PRO A 40 -3.30 -16.76 3.20
N SER A 41 -4.56 -16.38 3.46
CA SER A 41 -4.96 -15.61 4.64
C SER A 41 -5.02 -16.45 5.92
N VAL A 42 -5.24 -17.77 5.79
CA VAL A 42 -5.13 -18.71 6.92
C VAL A 42 -3.67 -19.07 7.17
N ARG A 43 -2.92 -19.45 6.13
CA ARG A 43 -1.48 -19.79 6.18
C ARG A 43 -0.61 -18.65 6.70
N ALA A 44 -1.06 -17.41 6.57
CA ALA A 44 -0.43 -16.25 7.19
C ALA A 44 -0.22 -16.37 8.71
N ILE A 45 -0.93 -17.28 9.41
CA ILE A 45 -0.72 -17.52 10.84
C ILE A 45 0.71 -17.94 11.19
N ALA A 46 1.40 -18.71 10.33
CA ALA A 46 2.81 -19.09 10.54
C ALA A 46 3.74 -17.86 10.59
N ASN A 47 3.47 -16.86 9.75
CA ASN A 47 4.21 -15.60 9.73
C ASN A 47 3.77 -14.63 10.85
N ALA A 48 2.54 -14.77 11.36
CA ALA A 48 1.97 -13.90 12.38
C ALA A 48 2.25 -14.37 13.83
N ALA A 49 2.50 -15.67 14.01
CA ALA A 49 2.84 -16.32 15.28
C ALA A 49 4.18 -17.09 15.17
N PRO A 50 5.31 -16.42 14.88
CA PRO A 50 6.60 -17.07 14.62
C PRO A 50 7.20 -17.81 15.84
N ASN A 51 6.63 -17.64 17.03
CA ASN A 51 7.03 -18.35 18.25
C ASN A 51 6.13 -19.57 18.54
N ALA A 52 5.19 -19.90 17.65
CA ALA A 52 4.28 -21.03 17.76
C ALA A 52 4.63 -22.15 16.78
N GLU A 53 4.46 -23.39 17.22
CA GLU A 53 4.58 -24.58 16.38
C GLU A 53 3.28 -24.74 15.57
N VAL A 54 3.32 -24.43 14.27
CA VAL A 54 2.13 -24.36 13.40
C VAL A 54 1.98 -25.62 12.55
N PHE A 55 0.81 -26.23 12.62
CA PHE A 55 0.40 -27.40 11.83
C PHE A 55 -0.74 -27.03 10.89
N GLU A 56 -0.68 -27.47 9.63
CA GLU A 56 -1.77 -27.32 8.67
C GLU A 56 -2.53 -28.64 8.45
N ILE A 57 -3.85 -28.57 8.32
CA ILE A 57 -4.70 -29.61 7.73
C ILE A 57 -5.49 -29.00 6.56
N PRO A 58 -5.22 -29.38 5.30
CA PRO A 58 -6.03 -28.97 4.16
C PRO A 58 -7.36 -29.74 4.13
N LEU A 59 -8.44 -29.05 3.75
CA LEU A 59 -9.76 -29.61 3.54
C LEU A 59 -10.28 -29.19 2.16
N SER A 60 -10.73 -30.14 1.33
CA SER A 60 -11.27 -29.84 -0.02
C SER A 60 -12.72 -29.32 0.06
N ALA A 61 -12.87 -28.17 0.73
CA ALA A 61 -14.12 -27.49 1.02
C ALA A 61 -14.07 -26.03 0.57
N GLY A 62 -15.27 -25.45 0.35
CA GLY A 62 -15.48 -24.01 0.33
C GLY A 62 -15.52 -23.45 1.76
N HIS A 63 -16.24 -22.34 1.97
CA HIS A 63 -16.37 -21.79 3.32
C HIS A 63 -17.06 -22.76 4.30
N PHE A 64 -16.44 -22.99 5.45
CA PHE A 64 -16.85 -23.99 6.45
C PHE A 64 -16.74 -23.44 7.87
N GLY A 65 -17.65 -23.89 8.75
CA GLY A 65 -17.60 -23.58 10.17
C GLY A 65 -16.67 -24.54 10.93
N LEU A 66 -15.79 -23.99 11.77
CA LEU A 66 -14.87 -24.76 12.64
C LEU A 66 -15.51 -25.29 13.93
N VAL A 67 -16.71 -24.81 14.29
CA VAL A 67 -17.39 -25.16 15.55
C VAL A 67 -18.73 -25.85 15.29
N VAL A 68 -19.49 -25.35 14.32
CA VAL A 68 -20.80 -25.89 13.92
C VAL A 68 -20.88 -26.05 12.41
N GLY A 69 -21.29 -27.23 11.95
CA GLY A 69 -21.38 -27.60 10.53
C GLY A 69 -21.20 -29.10 10.32
N SER A 70 -21.66 -29.63 9.18
CA SER A 70 -21.53 -31.06 8.84
C SER A 70 -20.08 -31.47 8.64
N THR A 71 -19.28 -30.69 7.91
CA THR A 71 -17.81 -30.85 7.78
C THR A 71 -17.12 -30.80 9.14
N SER A 72 -17.57 -29.89 10.01
CA SER A 72 -17.05 -29.71 11.37
C SER A 72 -17.10 -31.01 12.19
N LEU A 73 -18.25 -31.68 12.20
CA LEU A 73 -18.47 -32.92 12.96
C LEU A 73 -17.85 -34.16 12.31
N ARG A 74 -17.69 -34.17 10.97
CA ARG A 74 -17.19 -35.32 10.21
C ARG A 74 -15.68 -35.35 10.04
N GLU A 75 -15.05 -34.18 9.91
CA GLU A 75 -13.63 -34.05 9.56
C GLU A 75 -12.87 -33.21 10.60
N THR A 76 -13.31 -31.97 10.87
CA THR A 76 -12.55 -31.04 11.73
C THR A 76 -12.37 -31.56 13.17
N TRP A 77 -13.44 -31.89 13.88
CA TRP A 77 -13.37 -32.34 15.26
C TRP A 77 -12.65 -33.69 15.45
N PRO A 78 -12.86 -34.73 14.61
CA PRO A 78 -12.04 -35.94 14.63
C PRO A 78 -10.55 -35.67 14.44
N SER A 79 -10.16 -34.79 13.51
CA SER A 79 -8.77 -34.39 13.30
C SER A 79 -8.16 -33.65 14.50
N VAL A 80 -8.92 -32.76 15.16
CA VAL A 80 -8.49 -32.11 16.42
C VAL A 80 -8.23 -33.16 17.49
N VAL A 81 -9.11 -34.15 17.66
CA VAL A 81 -8.94 -35.23 18.66
C VAL A 81 -7.72 -36.11 18.35
N GLN A 82 -7.45 -36.41 17.08
CA GLN A 82 -6.26 -37.17 16.69
C GLN A 82 -4.97 -36.37 16.95
N TRP A 83 -4.95 -35.08 16.58
CA TRP A 83 -3.81 -34.20 16.81
C TRP A 83 -3.51 -34.04 18.32
N LEU A 84 -4.54 -33.82 19.15
CA LEU A 84 -4.37 -33.74 20.60
C LEU A 84 -3.79 -35.04 21.19
N ARG A 85 -4.33 -36.21 20.80
CA ARG A 85 -3.78 -37.50 21.25
C ARG A 85 -2.33 -37.71 20.85
N TRP A 86 -1.94 -37.30 19.64
CA TRP A 86 -0.55 -37.33 19.20
C TRP A 86 0.34 -36.40 20.03
N ARG A 87 -0.10 -35.16 20.31
CA ARG A 87 0.60 -34.21 21.19
C ARG A 87 0.73 -34.68 22.63
N GLU A 88 -0.18 -35.54 23.09
CA GLU A 88 -0.14 -36.19 24.42
C GLU A 88 0.68 -37.50 24.45
N GLY A 89 1.20 -37.96 23.30
CA GLY A 89 1.91 -39.24 23.19
C GLY A 89 0.99 -40.48 23.23
N LEU A 90 -0.31 -40.29 23.03
CA LEU A 90 -1.38 -41.29 23.12
C LEU A 90 -1.92 -41.73 21.74
N GLY A 91 -1.21 -41.44 20.65
CA GLY A 91 -1.58 -41.82 19.29
C GLY A 91 -0.56 -41.42 18.22
N GLU A 92 -0.76 -41.93 17.01
CA GLU A 92 0.08 -41.62 15.84
C GLU A 92 -0.24 -40.24 15.23
N GLN A 93 0.75 -39.66 14.55
CA GLN A 93 0.64 -38.36 13.89
C GLN A 93 -0.48 -38.37 12.81
N PRO A 94 -1.37 -37.36 12.77
CA PRO A 94 -2.36 -37.25 11.70
C PRO A 94 -1.73 -37.19 10.31
N LEU A 95 -2.16 -38.09 9.41
CA LEU A 95 -1.67 -38.24 8.02
C LEU A 95 -1.85 -37.01 7.12
N LEU A 96 -2.57 -35.97 7.58
CA LEU A 96 -2.89 -34.75 6.84
C LEU A 96 -2.00 -33.55 7.21
N ILE A 97 -1.00 -33.74 8.08
CA ILE A 97 -0.08 -32.66 8.48
C ILE A 97 0.97 -32.44 7.38
N SER A 98 0.90 -31.29 6.73
CA SER A 98 1.92 -30.79 5.80
C SER A 98 2.94 -29.89 6.52
N ASP A 99 4.18 -29.89 6.04
CA ASP A 99 5.21 -28.93 6.46
C ASP A 99 4.95 -27.54 5.80
N PRO A 100 4.77 -26.45 6.56
CA PRO A 100 4.56 -25.11 6.00
C PRO A 100 5.83 -24.44 5.43
N HIS A 101 7.01 -25.06 5.52
CA HIS A 101 8.31 -24.48 5.16
C HIS A 101 8.99 -25.05 3.90
N ALA A 102 8.32 -25.93 3.14
CA ALA A 102 8.90 -26.50 1.92
C ALA A 102 9.03 -25.47 0.77
N GLU A 103 10.24 -24.95 0.54
CA GLU A 103 10.55 -24.04 -0.57
C GLU A 103 10.74 -24.78 -1.92
N PRO A 104 10.34 -24.20 -3.06
CA PRO A 104 10.75 -24.67 -4.40
C PRO A 104 12.16 -24.17 -4.74
N GLU A 105 12.98 -25.03 -5.35
CA GLU A 105 14.33 -24.68 -5.81
C GLU A 105 14.32 -23.56 -6.88
N ALA A 106 15.29 -22.64 -6.80
CA ALA A 106 15.44 -21.53 -7.73
C ALA A 106 16.56 -21.80 -8.76
N PRO A 107 16.39 -21.42 -10.04
CA PRO A 107 17.43 -21.55 -11.05
C PRO A 107 18.50 -20.45 -10.93
N GLU A 108 19.73 -20.81 -11.30
CA GLU A 108 20.89 -19.90 -11.32
C GLU A 108 20.76 -18.83 -12.42
N TYR A 109 21.41 -17.67 -12.21
CA TYR A 109 21.60 -16.64 -13.22
C TYR A 109 23.08 -16.58 -13.64
N LEU A 110 23.31 -16.33 -14.92
CA LEU A 110 24.64 -16.01 -15.47
C LEU A 110 24.83 -14.49 -15.53
N ASP A 111 26.05 -14.04 -15.25
CA ASP A 111 26.50 -12.67 -15.49
C ASP A 111 26.78 -12.42 -16.98
N ASP A 112 26.73 -11.16 -17.39
CA ASP A 112 27.58 -10.58 -18.45
C ASP A 112 27.62 -9.04 -18.24
N ASP A 113 28.83 -8.46 -18.31
CA ASP A 113 29.12 -7.01 -18.21
C ASP A 113 29.41 -6.41 -19.60
N ASP A 114 29.21 -5.09 -19.78
CA ASP A 114 30.07 -4.21 -20.62
C ASP A 114 29.65 -2.71 -20.57
N GLU A 115 30.57 -1.77 -20.87
CA GLU A 115 30.36 -0.30 -21.00
C GLU A 115 30.04 0.13 -22.48
N VAL A 116 29.92 1.39 -22.96
CA VAL A 116 30.25 2.81 -22.59
C VAL A 116 29.17 3.71 -23.26
N GLY A 117 28.80 4.95 -22.89
CA GLY A 117 29.20 5.89 -21.82
C GLY A 117 29.22 7.35 -22.34
N GLY A 118 28.80 8.34 -21.54
CA GLY A 118 28.71 9.78 -21.89
C GLY A 118 27.34 10.23 -22.47
N PHE A 119 26.89 11.50 -22.33
CA PHE A 119 27.46 12.68 -21.66
C PHE A 119 26.37 13.61 -21.07
N ASP A 120 26.81 14.54 -20.23
CA ASP A 120 26.12 15.35 -19.21
C ASP A 120 24.90 16.22 -19.59
N LEU A 121 24.11 16.54 -18.55
CA LEU A 121 23.73 17.93 -18.24
C LEU A 121 23.41 18.08 -16.73
N ASP A 122 24.03 19.06 -16.08
CA ASP A 122 24.08 19.18 -14.62
C ASP A 122 22.72 19.40 -13.92
N VAL A 123 22.41 18.51 -12.98
CA VAL A 123 21.70 18.80 -11.73
C VAL A 123 22.44 18.06 -10.63
N ASP A 124 22.76 18.74 -9.54
CA ASP A 124 23.62 18.24 -8.45
C ASP A 124 22.93 17.13 -7.63
N ILE A 125 22.88 15.93 -8.22
CA ILE A 125 22.41 14.69 -7.61
C ILE A 125 23.38 14.25 -6.52
N ASP A 126 24.68 14.52 -6.69
CA ASP A 126 25.70 14.14 -5.74
C ASP A 126 25.53 14.89 -4.41
N LEU A 127 25.14 16.17 -4.39
CA LEU A 127 24.74 16.86 -3.15
C LEU A 127 23.54 16.20 -2.45
N PHE A 128 22.57 15.65 -3.20
CA PHE A 128 21.43 14.94 -2.61
C PHE A 128 21.83 13.53 -2.12
N VAL A 129 22.68 12.83 -2.86
CA VAL A 129 23.25 11.52 -2.49
C VAL A 129 24.16 11.66 -1.28
N ASP A 130 25.02 12.69 -1.22
CA ASP A 130 25.86 13.02 -0.07
C ASP A 130 25.05 13.52 1.12
N THR A 131 23.95 14.24 0.91
CA THR A 131 23.03 14.57 2.02
C THR A 131 22.37 13.30 2.58
N ALA A 132 21.97 12.36 1.73
CA ALA A 132 21.44 11.07 2.16
C ALA A 132 22.51 10.16 2.80
N ALA A 133 23.71 10.10 2.24
CA ALA A 133 24.84 9.30 2.71
C ALA A 133 25.51 9.91 3.95
N SER A 134 25.45 11.23 4.15
CA SER A 134 25.84 11.88 5.41
C SER A 134 24.76 11.76 6.49
N ALA A 135 23.47 11.70 6.13
CA ALA A 135 22.42 11.28 7.06
C ALA A 135 22.61 9.81 7.50
N VAL A 136 22.89 8.90 6.56
CA VAL A 136 23.18 7.48 6.85
C VAL A 136 24.48 7.32 7.63
N SER A 137 25.57 8.04 7.30
CA SER A 137 26.84 7.92 8.02
C SER A 137 26.89 8.70 9.35
N SER A 138 26.01 9.69 9.56
CA SER A 138 25.80 10.30 10.89
C SER A 138 24.88 9.46 11.78
N ALA A 139 23.98 8.65 11.20
CA ALA A 139 23.35 7.53 11.91
C ALA A 139 24.39 6.45 12.24
N TRP A 140 25.25 6.06 11.29
CA TRP A 140 26.35 5.10 11.50
C TRP A 140 27.29 5.52 12.64
N LYS A 141 27.66 6.80 12.73
CA LYS A 141 28.45 7.37 13.83
C LYS A 141 27.73 7.42 15.19
N ARG A 142 26.44 7.09 15.25
CA ARG A 142 25.67 6.89 16.50
C ARG A 142 25.48 5.41 16.86
N LEU A 143 25.62 4.48 15.91
CA LEU A 143 25.47 3.03 16.10
C LEU A 143 26.74 2.34 16.63
N GLY A 144 27.52 3.02 17.47
CA GLY A 144 28.84 2.54 17.90
C GLY A 144 28.86 1.34 18.85
N HIS A 145 27.70 0.89 19.37
CA HIS A 145 27.61 -0.01 20.53
C HIS A 145 26.50 -1.08 20.44
N ALA A 146 26.36 -1.78 19.30
CA ALA A 146 25.75 -3.12 19.26
C ALA A 146 26.28 -3.93 18.07
N PHE A 147 26.44 -5.25 18.22
CA PHE A 147 26.80 -6.14 17.10
C PHE A 147 25.59 -6.53 16.23
N GLU A 148 24.37 -6.46 16.78
CA GLU A 148 23.13 -6.77 16.06
C GLU A 148 22.80 -5.68 15.01
N ASP A 149 22.96 -4.40 15.38
CA ASP A 149 22.74 -3.24 14.48
C ASP A 149 23.59 -3.30 13.20
N ALA A 150 24.79 -3.88 13.26
CA ALA A 150 25.69 -3.97 12.12
C ALA A 150 25.21 -4.96 11.04
N ALA A 151 24.58 -6.07 11.47
CA ALA A 151 23.98 -7.03 10.54
C ALA A 151 22.78 -6.39 9.83
N ASP A 152 21.87 -5.78 10.60
CA ASP A 152 20.72 -5.03 10.06
C ASP A 152 21.16 -3.89 9.14
N ALA A 153 22.24 -3.16 9.45
CA ALA A 153 22.75 -2.10 8.57
C ALA A 153 23.19 -2.63 7.19
N VAL A 154 23.84 -3.80 7.12
CA VAL A 154 24.21 -4.47 5.85
C VAL A 154 22.97 -5.03 5.15
N ASP A 155 22.07 -5.67 5.89
CA ASP A 155 20.80 -6.22 5.38
C ASP A 155 19.83 -5.13 4.87
N ASN A 156 20.04 -3.88 5.28
CA ASN A 156 19.35 -2.69 4.80
C ASN A 156 20.01 -2.06 3.57
N LEU A 157 21.35 -2.02 3.51
CA LEU A 157 22.11 -1.51 2.36
C LEU A 157 21.79 -2.29 1.07
N ARG A 158 21.60 -3.62 1.15
CA ARG A 158 21.20 -4.44 -0.01
C ARG A 158 19.86 -4.02 -0.63
N PHE A 159 18.96 -3.38 0.12
CA PHE A 159 17.69 -2.85 -0.41
C PHE A 159 17.80 -1.39 -0.86
N GLN A 160 18.69 -0.60 -0.25
CA GLN A 160 18.89 0.81 -0.61
C GLN A 160 19.70 0.97 -1.90
N LEU A 161 20.82 0.25 -2.03
CA LEU A 161 21.75 0.41 -3.17
C LEU A 161 21.08 0.13 -4.54
N PRO A 162 20.30 -0.94 -4.74
CA PRO A 162 19.58 -1.15 -6.00
C PRO A 162 18.59 -0.01 -6.31
N ARG A 163 17.89 0.52 -5.30
CA ARG A 163 16.91 1.61 -5.46
C ARG A 163 17.58 2.92 -5.89
N LEU A 164 18.71 3.27 -5.27
CA LEU A 164 19.50 4.44 -5.64
C LEU A 164 20.13 4.26 -7.04
N SER A 165 20.65 3.07 -7.36
CA SER A 165 21.16 2.76 -8.70
C SER A 165 20.09 2.87 -9.78
N GLN A 166 18.85 2.45 -9.49
CA GLN A 166 17.72 2.55 -10.42
C GLN A 166 17.29 4.00 -10.66
N LEU A 167 17.46 4.91 -9.69
CA LEU A 167 17.30 6.34 -9.92
C LEU A 167 18.44 6.93 -10.77
N ARG A 168 19.70 6.59 -10.46
CA ARG A 168 20.88 7.07 -11.22
C ARG A 168 20.87 6.60 -12.68
N ARG A 169 20.36 5.40 -12.95
CA ARG A 169 20.22 4.82 -14.31
C ARG A 169 18.96 5.33 -15.08
N MET A 170 18.17 6.24 -14.52
CA MET A 170 16.86 6.64 -15.10
C MET A 170 16.94 7.75 -16.15
N GLY A 171 17.30 7.39 -17.38
CA GLY A 171 17.20 8.27 -18.55
C GLY A 171 15.76 8.68 -18.90
N PRO A 172 15.56 9.73 -19.72
CA PRO A 172 14.23 10.29 -20.04
C PRO A 172 13.24 9.28 -20.65
N ASP A 173 13.74 8.35 -21.47
CA ASP A 173 12.95 7.34 -22.17
C ASP A 173 12.72 6.03 -21.40
N SER A 174 13.27 5.90 -20.19
CA SER A 174 13.16 4.67 -19.40
C SER A 174 11.70 4.34 -19.10
N ARG A 175 11.28 3.08 -19.27
CA ARG A 175 9.91 2.65 -18.95
C ARG A 175 9.70 2.55 -17.44
N ILE A 176 8.97 3.53 -16.91
CA ILE A 176 8.66 3.62 -15.48
C ILE A 176 7.29 4.28 -15.30
N SER A 177 6.45 3.69 -14.44
CA SER A 177 5.19 4.25 -13.97
C SER A 177 4.75 3.52 -12.70
N MET A 178 3.81 4.10 -11.95
CA MET A 178 3.28 3.45 -10.73
C MET A 178 2.70 2.06 -11.03
N ALA A 179 1.98 1.93 -12.13
CA ALA A 179 1.36 0.67 -12.54
C ALA A 179 2.38 -0.34 -13.10
N GLY A 180 3.49 0.14 -13.66
CA GLY A 180 4.62 -0.71 -14.05
C GLY A 180 5.37 -1.29 -12.84
N VAL A 181 5.55 -0.51 -11.76
CA VAL A 181 6.10 -1.04 -10.51
C VAL A 181 5.14 -2.06 -9.89
N LEU A 182 3.83 -1.80 -9.85
CA LEU A 182 2.83 -2.76 -9.39
C LEU A 182 2.86 -4.07 -10.19
N ALA A 183 2.94 -4.00 -11.53
CA ALA A 183 3.06 -5.18 -12.39
C ALA A 183 4.35 -5.98 -12.14
N ARG A 184 5.45 -5.32 -11.74
CA ARG A 184 6.68 -6.01 -11.33
C ARG A 184 6.50 -6.70 -9.98
N GLN A 185 6.00 -5.99 -8.96
CA GLN A 185 5.78 -6.60 -7.63
C GLN A 185 4.79 -7.78 -7.70
N ALA A 186 3.70 -7.66 -8.47
CA ALA A 186 2.73 -8.73 -8.67
C ALA A 186 3.27 -9.96 -9.42
N LYS A 187 4.47 -9.89 -10.02
CA LYS A 187 5.20 -11.04 -10.58
C LYS A 187 6.22 -11.65 -9.62
N HIS A 188 6.89 -10.83 -8.79
CA HIS A 188 7.96 -11.28 -7.90
C HIS A 188 7.44 -11.72 -6.52
N ILE A 189 6.39 -11.07 -6.02
CA ILE A 189 5.79 -11.31 -4.69
C ILE A 189 4.26 -11.42 -4.77
N PRO A 190 3.69 -12.25 -5.69
CA PRO A 190 2.26 -12.25 -6.02
C PRO A 190 1.33 -12.40 -4.81
N GLU A 191 1.65 -13.32 -3.90
CA GLU A 191 0.82 -13.66 -2.74
C GLU A 191 1.12 -12.82 -1.48
N GLN A 192 2.16 -11.98 -1.50
CA GLN A 192 2.40 -11.07 -0.38
C GLN A 192 1.28 -10.03 -0.29
N THR A 193 0.83 -9.72 0.92
CA THR A 193 -0.20 -8.71 1.16
C THR A 193 0.32 -7.34 0.74
N PHE A 194 -0.23 -6.78 -0.34
CA PHE A 194 0.04 -5.39 -0.71
C PHE A 194 -0.81 -4.42 0.10
N PHE A 195 -2.09 -4.74 0.34
CA PHE A 195 -3.07 -3.72 0.71
C PHE A 195 -3.98 -4.12 1.87
N LEU A 196 -4.08 -3.23 2.87
CA LEU A 196 -4.88 -3.40 4.09
C LEU A 196 -5.88 -2.23 4.23
N PHE A 197 -7.17 -2.54 4.34
CA PHE A 197 -8.22 -1.52 4.53
C PHE A 197 -9.46 -2.10 5.23
N ARG A 198 -9.89 -1.44 6.32
CA ARG A 198 -11.08 -1.82 7.13
C ARG A 198 -11.09 -3.29 7.60
N GLY A 199 -9.91 -3.91 7.72
CA GLY A 199 -9.74 -5.31 8.10
C GLY A 199 -9.77 -6.32 6.94
N ARG A 200 -9.79 -5.88 5.68
CA ARG A 200 -9.56 -6.74 4.51
C ARG A 200 -8.11 -6.64 4.05
N ALA A 201 -7.54 -7.78 3.66
CA ALA A 201 -6.22 -7.89 3.04
C ALA A 201 -6.36 -8.31 1.56
N PHE A 202 -5.49 -7.76 0.71
CA PHE A 202 -5.40 -8.09 -0.71
C PHE A 202 -3.92 -8.27 -1.09
N SER A 203 -3.62 -9.29 -1.90
CA SER A 203 -2.26 -9.56 -2.36
C SER A 203 -1.82 -8.60 -3.47
N TYR A 204 -0.53 -8.60 -3.82
CA TYR A 204 -0.04 -7.89 -5.00
C TYR A 204 -0.74 -8.38 -6.28
N ALA A 205 -0.96 -9.69 -6.42
CA ALA A 205 -1.71 -10.29 -7.54
C ALA A 205 -3.19 -9.86 -7.56
N ASP A 206 -3.86 -9.78 -6.41
CA ASP A 206 -5.24 -9.25 -6.32
C ASP A 206 -5.33 -7.80 -6.78
N ALA A 207 -4.36 -6.97 -6.37
CA ALA A 207 -4.32 -5.56 -6.75
C ALA A 207 -4.05 -5.37 -8.25
N ASP A 208 -3.13 -6.14 -8.83
CA ASP A 208 -2.87 -6.11 -10.27
C ASP A 208 -4.09 -6.57 -11.08
N ARG A 209 -4.73 -7.67 -10.65
CA ARG A 209 -5.98 -8.17 -11.25
C ARG A 209 -7.07 -7.10 -11.25
N ARG A 210 -7.33 -6.43 -10.11
CA ARG A 210 -8.30 -5.32 -10.05
C ARG A 210 -7.90 -4.15 -10.94
N VAL A 211 -6.61 -3.82 -11.07
CA VAL A 211 -6.13 -2.81 -12.02
C VAL A 211 -6.44 -3.20 -13.46
N ASN A 212 -6.20 -4.46 -13.86
CA ASN A 212 -6.52 -4.93 -15.21
C ASN A 212 -8.04 -4.88 -15.52
N HIS A 213 -8.90 -5.18 -14.54
CA HIS A 213 -10.36 -5.05 -14.71
C HIS A 213 -10.77 -3.58 -14.88
N VAL A 214 -10.18 -2.66 -14.11
CA VAL A 214 -10.46 -1.21 -14.21
C VAL A 214 -9.89 -0.60 -15.50
N VAL A 215 -8.75 -1.10 -15.99
CA VAL A 215 -8.22 -0.75 -17.34
C VAL A 215 -9.23 -1.11 -18.42
N ARG A 216 -9.79 -2.33 -18.40
CA ARG A 216 -10.80 -2.76 -19.37
C ARG A 216 -12.04 -1.87 -19.31
N GLY A 217 -12.56 -1.58 -18.12
CA GLY A 217 -13.65 -0.63 -17.92
C GLY A 217 -13.36 0.75 -18.53
N PHE A 218 -12.18 1.32 -18.29
CA PHE A 218 -11.77 2.60 -18.87
C PHE A 218 -11.67 2.56 -20.41
N ILE A 219 -11.14 1.48 -20.98
CA ILE A 219 -11.03 1.29 -22.43
C ILE A 219 -12.42 1.19 -23.08
N SER A 220 -13.37 0.47 -22.48
CA SER A 220 -14.77 0.44 -22.95
C SER A 220 -15.48 1.78 -22.83
N CYS A 221 -15.09 2.63 -21.87
CA CYS A 221 -15.53 4.03 -21.78
C CYS A 221 -14.76 4.99 -22.71
N GLY A 222 -13.87 4.49 -23.58
CA GLY A 222 -13.16 5.29 -24.58
C GLY A 222 -11.88 5.97 -24.12
N VAL A 223 -11.41 5.76 -22.89
CA VAL A 223 -10.16 6.33 -22.36
C VAL A 223 -8.94 5.73 -23.08
N ARG A 224 -7.99 6.57 -23.51
CA ARG A 224 -6.78 6.16 -24.27
C ARG A 224 -5.49 6.68 -23.64
N ARG A 225 -4.34 6.28 -24.21
CA ARG A 225 -3.05 6.92 -23.89
C ARG A 225 -3.15 8.41 -24.18
N GLY A 226 -2.65 9.25 -23.27
CA GLY A 226 -2.72 10.71 -23.36
C GLY A 226 -4.03 11.33 -22.88
N THR A 227 -5.11 10.56 -22.73
CA THR A 227 -6.38 11.06 -22.19
C THR A 227 -6.22 11.53 -20.75
N ARG A 228 -6.84 12.64 -20.37
CA ARG A 228 -6.79 13.21 -19.02
C ARG A 228 -8.08 12.94 -18.27
N VAL A 229 -7.97 12.28 -17.12
CA VAL A 229 -9.12 11.80 -16.35
C VAL A 229 -9.10 12.39 -14.94
N GLY A 230 -10.09 13.19 -14.60
CA GLY A 230 -10.33 13.70 -13.25
C GLY A 230 -10.65 12.55 -12.28
N VAL A 231 -10.08 12.57 -11.08
CA VAL A 231 -10.28 11.53 -10.05
C VAL A 231 -10.86 12.16 -8.78
N LEU A 232 -12.18 12.02 -8.59
CA LEU A 232 -12.93 12.55 -7.43
C LEU A 232 -13.40 11.42 -6.51
N MET A 233 -12.50 10.93 -5.65
CA MET A 233 -12.74 9.79 -4.77
C MET A 233 -12.15 10.03 -3.37
N GLU A 234 -12.75 9.44 -2.33
CA GLU A 234 -12.12 9.33 -1.00
C GLU A 234 -10.87 8.42 -0.97
N GLY A 235 -10.12 8.45 0.15
CA GLY A 235 -9.07 7.47 0.44
C GLY A 235 -9.62 6.05 0.64
N ARG A 236 -9.52 5.21 -0.40
CA ARG A 236 -9.99 3.81 -0.43
C ARG A 236 -9.26 3.00 -1.52
N PRO A 237 -9.24 1.65 -1.48
CA PRO A 237 -8.55 0.81 -2.48
C PRO A 237 -8.83 1.18 -3.95
N SER A 238 -10.08 1.49 -4.29
CA SER A 238 -10.46 1.82 -5.66
C SER A 238 -9.81 3.10 -6.19
N TYR A 239 -9.41 4.04 -5.31
CA TYR A 239 -8.62 5.21 -5.71
C TYR A 239 -7.29 4.77 -6.31
N LEU A 240 -6.57 3.86 -5.64
CA LEU A 240 -5.29 3.35 -6.11
C LEU A 240 -5.46 2.51 -7.38
N SER A 241 -6.50 1.67 -7.43
CA SER A 241 -6.82 0.91 -8.65
C SER A 241 -7.10 1.82 -9.85
N VAL A 242 -7.78 2.95 -9.64
CA VAL A 242 -8.04 3.96 -10.68
C VAL A 242 -6.76 4.62 -11.17
N VAL A 243 -5.95 5.20 -10.27
CA VAL A 243 -4.74 5.92 -10.67
C VAL A 243 -3.72 4.96 -11.31
N ALA A 244 -3.63 3.73 -10.82
CA ALA A 244 -2.84 2.68 -11.45
C ALA A 244 -3.40 2.27 -12.83
N ALA A 245 -4.71 2.10 -13.00
CA ALA A 245 -5.29 1.76 -14.30
C ALA A 245 -5.06 2.86 -15.35
N LEU A 246 -5.19 4.13 -14.96
CA LEU A 246 -4.85 5.27 -15.83
C LEU A 246 -3.35 5.24 -16.21
N ASN A 247 -2.45 5.06 -15.23
CA ASN A 247 -1.01 4.89 -15.47
C ASN A 247 -0.68 3.66 -16.35
N ARG A 248 -1.50 2.60 -16.30
CA ARG A 248 -1.35 1.38 -17.12
C ARG A 248 -1.83 1.56 -18.56
N ILE A 249 -2.75 2.48 -18.81
CA ILE A 249 -3.15 2.93 -20.17
C ILE A 249 -2.16 3.98 -20.71
N GLY A 250 -1.43 4.66 -19.83
CA GLY A 250 -0.70 5.89 -20.17
C GLY A 250 -1.63 7.11 -20.28
N ALA A 251 -2.76 7.07 -19.58
CA ALA A 251 -3.66 8.19 -19.35
C ALA A 251 -3.21 9.00 -18.10
N ILE A 252 -3.47 10.30 -18.08
CA ILE A 252 -3.03 11.21 -17.03
C ILE A 252 -4.12 11.31 -15.95
N ALA A 253 -3.78 10.99 -14.71
CA ALA A 253 -4.70 11.12 -13.58
C ALA A 253 -4.70 12.57 -13.04
N VAL A 254 -5.83 13.27 -13.12
CA VAL A 254 -6.01 14.63 -12.61
C VAL A 254 -6.65 14.53 -11.22
N LEU A 255 -5.83 14.59 -10.17
CA LEU A 255 -6.24 14.21 -8.82
C LEU A 255 -6.97 15.34 -8.10
N LEU A 256 -8.25 15.13 -7.77
CA LEU A 256 -9.13 16.13 -7.18
C LEU A 256 -9.32 15.90 -5.68
N ASN A 257 -9.53 17.00 -4.93
CA ASN A 257 -9.85 16.95 -3.51
C ASN A 257 -11.37 16.79 -3.32
N PRO A 258 -11.87 15.65 -2.79
CA PRO A 258 -13.31 15.41 -2.60
C PRO A 258 -13.99 16.41 -1.66
N ALA A 259 -13.25 17.07 -0.76
CA ALA A 259 -13.78 18.10 0.13
C ALA A 259 -13.86 19.51 -0.50
N SER A 260 -13.60 19.64 -1.82
CA SER A 260 -13.66 20.92 -2.52
C SER A 260 -15.07 21.24 -3.03
N SER A 261 -15.44 22.53 -3.03
CA SER A 261 -16.74 22.96 -3.53
C SER A 261 -16.88 22.76 -5.05
N ARG A 262 -18.13 22.65 -5.53
CA ARG A 262 -18.46 22.47 -6.95
C ARG A 262 -17.66 23.40 -7.88
N ILE A 263 -17.59 24.69 -7.53
CA ILE A 263 -16.89 25.74 -8.30
C ILE A 263 -15.37 25.50 -8.33
N ALA A 264 -14.77 25.11 -7.20
CA ALA A 264 -13.35 24.79 -7.14
C ALA A 264 -13.02 23.53 -7.96
N LEU A 265 -13.88 22.50 -7.90
CA LEU A 265 -13.74 21.28 -8.68
C LEU A 265 -13.84 21.53 -10.19
N SER A 266 -14.84 22.27 -10.66
CA SER A 266 -14.97 22.66 -12.08
C SER A 266 -13.73 23.39 -12.58
N LYS A 267 -13.19 24.31 -11.77
CA LYS A 267 -11.95 25.03 -12.10
C LYS A 267 -10.72 24.13 -12.15
N CYS A 268 -10.61 23.14 -11.25
CA CYS A 268 -9.52 22.17 -11.30
C CYS A 268 -9.65 21.22 -12.50
N LEU A 269 -10.86 20.83 -12.89
CA LEU A 269 -11.14 20.04 -14.10
C LEU A 269 -10.72 20.82 -15.37
N GLU A 270 -11.11 22.09 -15.47
CA GLU A 270 -10.68 23.04 -16.51
C GLU A 270 -9.15 23.17 -16.56
N MET A 271 -8.51 23.46 -15.42
CA MET A 271 -7.05 23.62 -15.33
C MET A 271 -6.23 22.33 -15.52
N GLY A 272 -6.86 21.16 -15.36
CA GLY A 272 -6.28 19.87 -15.71
C GLY A 272 -6.46 19.48 -17.18
N GLU A 273 -7.36 20.18 -17.90
CA GLU A 273 -7.86 19.85 -19.23
C GLU A 273 -8.50 18.45 -19.27
N ALA A 274 -9.35 18.13 -18.27
CA ALA A 274 -9.93 16.79 -18.11
C ALA A 274 -11.03 16.46 -19.14
N GLU A 275 -10.90 15.32 -19.80
CA GLU A 275 -11.85 14.79 -20.81
C GLU A 275 -12.92 13.88 -20.20
N PHE A 276 -12.58 13.18 -19.12
CA PHE A 276 -13.47 12.32 -18.33
C PHE A 276 -13.33 12.64 -16.84
N LEU A 277 -14.34 12.29 -16.04
CA LEU A 277 -14.28 12.35 -14.57
C LEU A 277 -14.69 11.02 -13.95
N VAL A 278 -13.74 10.29 -13.37
CA VAL A 278 -14.03 9.12 -12.53
C VAL A 278 -14.28 9.53 -11.08
N SER A 279 -15.37 9.03 -10.50
CA SER A 279 -15.82 9.36 -9.15
C SER A 279 -16.17 8.12 -8.33
N ASP A 280 -16.16 8.27 -7.01
CA ASP A 280 -16.73 7.26 -6.11
C ASP A 280 -18.22 7.53 -5.85
N PRO A 281 -19.00 6.52 -5.41
CA PRO A 281 -20.46 6.65 -5.30
C PRO A 281 -20.95 7.77 -4.39
N GLY A 282 -20.19 8.16 -3.37
CA GLY A 282 -20.54 9.29 -2.49
C GLY A 282 -20.31 10.66 -3.13
N HIS A 283 -19.64 10.70 -4.28
CA HIS A 283 -19.27 11.91 -5.00
C HIS A 283 -19.84 11.95 -6.44
N ALA A 284 -20.68 10.98 -6.83
CA ALA A 284 -21.21 10.88 -8.20
C ALA A 284 -22.11 12.07 -8.59
N GLU A 285 -22.94 12.56 -7.67
CA GLU A 285 -23.78 13.74 -7.89
C GLU A 285 -22.92 15.01 -8.03
N LEU A 286 -21.98 15.23 -7.10
CA LEU A 286 -21.03 16.35 -7.15
C LEU A 286 -20.15 16.31 -8.41
N ALA A 287 -19.74 15.12 -8.86
CA ALA A 287 -19.03 14.94 -10.12
C ALA A 287 -19.88 15.36 -11.33
N ARG A 288 -21.15 14.92 -11.38
CA ARG A 288 -22.08 15.27 -12.46
C ARG A 288 -22.41 16.77 -12.49
N ASP A 289 -22.46 17.41 -11.33
CA ASP A 289 -22.64 18.85 -11.19
C ASP A 289 -21.39 19.67 -11.57
N SER A 290 -20.19 19.18 -11.24
CA SER A 290 -18.92 19.89 -11.49
C SER A 290 -18.36 19.72 -12.89
N PHE A 291 -18.74 18.66 -13.61
CA PHE A 291 -18.21 18.33 -14.94
C PHE A 291 -19.30 18.38 -16.01
N GLN A 292 -18.91 18.44 -17.28
CA GLN A 292 -19.84 18.47 -18.43
C GLN A 292 -19.69 17.26 -19.36
N GLY A 293 -18.48 16.71 -19.53
CA GLY A 293 -18.28 15.41 -20.20
C GLY A 293 -18.78 14.21 -19.37
N ASP A 294 -18.37 13.00 -19.74
CA ASP A 294 -18.83 11.78 -19.09
C ASP A 294 -18.27 11.59 -17.67
N VAL A 295 -19.17 11.22 -16.76
CA VAL A 295 -18.83 10.83 -15.39
C VAL A 295 -18.85 9.32 -15.26
N LEU A 296 -17.73 8.75 -14.84
CA LEU A 296 -17.55 7.31 -14.65
C LEU A 296 -17.61 7.01 -13.15
N VAL A 297 -18.55 6.17 -12.69
CA VAL A 297 -18.70 5.85 -11.26
C VAL A 297 -18.08 4.48 -10.99
N LEU A 298 -17.15 4.40 -10.03
CA LEU A 298 -16.49 3.14 -9.68
C LEU A 298 -16.52 2.85 -8.18
N GLY A 299 -16.82 1.60 -7.83
CA GLY A 299 -16.98 1.11 -6.47
C GLY A 299 -18.43 1.11 -5.99
N GLY A 300 -18.65 0.56 -4.79
CA GLY A 300 -19.97 0.37 -4.19
C GLY A 300 -20.43 -1.09 -4.13
N GLY A 301 -19.68 -2.02 -4.71
CA GLY A 301 -19.84 -3.46 -4.45
C GLY A 301 -21.09 -4.05 -5.10
N GLY A 302 -21.23 -3.88 -6.42
CA GLY A 302 -22.29 -4.51 -7.21
C GLY A 302 -23.71 -3.97 -6.97
N ARG A 303 -23.89 -2.92 -6.15
CA ARG A 303 -25.17 -2.20 -6.05
C ARG A 303 -25.45 -1.44 -7.35
N VAL A 304 -26.27 -2.03 -8.21
CA VAL A 304 -26.80 -1.42 -9.43
C VAL A 304 -27.37 -0.04 -9.14
N ARG A 305 -26.98 0.94 -9.95
CA ARG A 305 -27.54 2.29 -9.97
C ARG A 305 -28.31 2.51 -11.25
N ASN A 306 -29.40 3.27 -11.18
CA ASN A 306 -30.01 3.82 -12.38
C ASN A 306 -29.01 4.77 -13.03
N SER A 307 -28.67 4.54 -14.30
CA SER A 307 -27.78 5.42 -15.05
C SER A 307 -28.51 6.73 -15.35
N THR A 308 -28.05 7.82 -14.75
CA THR A 308 -28.41 9.18 -15.14
C THR A 308 -27.70 9.52 -16.45
N ALA A 309 -28.30 10.36 -17.30
CA ALA A 309 -27.64 10.81 -18.53
C ALA A 309 -26.24 11.40 -18.23
N GLY A 310 -25.22 10.94 -18.98
CA GLY A 310 -23.82 11.30 -18.73
C GLY A 310 -23.19 10.67 -17.47
N VAL A 311 -23.78 9.62 -16.90
CA VAL A 311 -23.24 8.87 -15.74
C VAL A 311 -23.17 7.37 -16.06
N ILE A 312 -21.96 6.86 -16.25
CA ILE A 312 -21.66 5.46 -16.57
C ILE A 312 -21.23 4.75 -15.28
N ASP A 313 -22.02 3.78 -14.81
CA ASP A 313 -21.65 2.93 -13.66
C ASP A 313 -20.69 1.82 -14.11
N MET A 314 -19.40 2.01 -13.87
CA MET A 314 -18.35 1.08 -14.30
C MET A 314 -18.46 -0.30 -13.62
N GLU A 315 -19.18 -0.41 -12.50
CA GLU A 315 -19.44 -1.70 -11.84
C GLU A 315 -20.48 -2.56 -12.61
N GLN A 316 -21.12 -2.03 -13.66
CA GLN A 316 -21.95 -2.81 -14.61
C GLN A 316 -21.17 -3.37 -15.81
N ILE A 317 -19.91 -2.96 -15.99
CA ILE A 317 -19.08 -3.40 -17.10
C ILE A 317 -18.45 -4.74 -16.73
N ASP A 318 -18.87 -5.82 -17.42
CA ASP A 318 -18.22 -7.13 -17.35
C ASP A 318 -16.84 -7.04 -18.02
N PRO A 319 -15.73 -7.07 -17.26
CA PRO A 319 -14.40 -6.85 -17.81
C PRO A 319 -13.94 -8.00 -18.71
N ASP A 320 -14.45 -9.21 -18.49
CA ASP A 320 -14.02 -10.39 -19.25
C ASP A 320 -14.62 -10.41 -20.66
N ARG A 321 -15.66 -9.59 -20.91
CA ARG A 321 -16.25 -9.34 -22.24
C ARG A 321 -15.62 -8.16 -23.00
N VAL A 322 -14.80 -7.34 -22.34
CA VAL A 322 -14.15 -6.20 -23.02
C VAL A 322 -12.91 -6.70 -23.75
N GLU A 323 -12.99 -6.80 -25.08
CA GLU A 323 -11.83 -7.05 -25.94
C GLU A 323 -10.82 -5.89 -25.83
N LEU A 324 -9.54 -6.23 -25.69
CA LEU A 324 -8.48 -5.23 -25.65
C LEU A 324 -8.10 -4.83 -27.09
N PRO A 325 -8.19 -3.53 -27.46
CA PRO A 325 -7.95 -3.08 -28.82
C PRO A 325 -6.45 -3.10 -29.16
N ALA A 326 -6.11 -3.31 -30.43
CA ALA A 326 -4.73 -3.50 -30.89
C ALA A 326 -3.77 -2.30 -30.63
N TRP A 327 -4.27 -1.12 -30.27
CA TRP A 327 -3.44 0.02 -29.85
C TRP A 327 -3.02 -0.03 -28.37
N TYR A 328 -3.62 -0.91 -27.56
CA TYR A 328 -3.39 -0.96 -26.12
C TYR A 328 -2.08 -1.68 -25.77
N GLU A 329 -1.10 -0.91 -25.30
CA GLU A 329 0.14 -1.40 -24.71
C GLU A 329 0.10 -1.20 -23.18
N PRO A 330 0.33 -2.23 -22.35
CA PRO A 330 0.27 -2.12 -20.89
C PRO A 330 1.51 -1.43 -20.29
N ASN A 331 1.27 -0.35 -19.53
CA ASN A 331 2.28 0.49 -18.87
C ASN A 331 3.27 1.14 -19.86
N PRO A 332 2.79 1.93 -20.85
CA PRO A 332 3.62 2.44 -21.94
C PRO A 332 4.38 3.75 -21.58
N GLY A 333 4.29 4.18 -20.32
CA GLY A 333 4.81 5.44 -19.81
C GLY A 333 6.34 5.46 -19.68
N LYS A 334 6.94 6.53 -20.20
CA LYS A 334 8.37 6.87 -20.06
C LYS A 334 8.61 7.81 -18.88
N SER A 335 9.86 7.91 -18.40
CA SER A 335 10.26 8.83 -17.32
C SER A 335 9.79 10.27 -17.56
N GLY A 336 9.95 10.78 -18.79
CA GLY A 336 9.50 12.13 -19.18
C GLY A 336 7.98 12.30 -19.34
N ASP A 337 7.21 11.22 -19.51
CA ASP A 337 5.75 11.31 -19.70
C ASP A 337 5.06 11.86 -18.44
N LEU A 338 4.03 12.69 -18.64
CA LEU A 338 3.15 13.18 -17.58
C LEU A 338 2.33 12.01 -17.00
N ALA A 339 2.43 11.75 -15.70
CA ALA A 339 1.74 10.65 -15.03
C ALA A 339 0.47 11.10 -14.30
N MET A 340 0.51 12.29 -13.70
CA MET A 340 -0.61 12.87 -12.95
C MET A 340 -0.51 14.40 -12.83
N ILE A 341 -1.64 15.04 -12.54
CA ILE A 341 -1.74 16.46 -12.18
C ILE A 341 -2.29 16.53 -10.75
N ILE A 342 -1.62 17.28 -9.88
CA ILE A 342 -2.00 17.49 -8.47
C ILE A 342 -2.25 18.99 -8.25
N PHE A 343 -3.31 19.35 -7.54
CA PHE A 343 -3.60 20.75 -7.22
C PHE A 343 -3.05 21.15 -5.86
N THR A 344 -2.37 22.29 -5.79
CA THR A 344 -1.95 22.91 -4.53
C THR A 344 -2.70 24.22 -4.29
N SER A 345 -3.07 24.46 -3.03
CA SER A 345 -3.80 25.64 -2.59
C SER A 345 -3.01 26.39 -1.52
N GLY A 346 -2.61 27.63 -1.80
CA GLY A 346 -2.33 28.59 -0.74
C GLY A 346 -3.65 29.03 -0.10
N ARG A 347 -3.62 29.43 1.18
CA ARG A 347 -4.85 29.73 1.96
C ARG A 347 -5.74 30.83 1.37
N TYR A 348 -5.20 31.64 0.45
CA TYR A 348 -5.89 32.74 -0.23
C TYR A 348 -5.62 32.80 -1.75
N SER A 349 -5.04 31.76 -2.35
CA SER A 349 -4.66 31.78 -3.78
C SER A 349 -5.56 30.90 -4.65
N LYS A 350 -5.68 31.26 -5.93
CA LYS A 350 -6.21 30.35 -6.96
C LYS A 350 -5.40 29.03 -6.94
N PRO A 351 -6.02 27.85 -7.12
CA PRO A 351 -5.29 26.59 -7.13
C PRO A 351 -4.21 26.59 -8.22
N ARG A 352 -3.06 25.97 -7.94
CA ARG A 352 -1.98 25.75 -8.91
C ARG A 352 -1.96 24.29 -9.34
N ALA A 353 -1.82 24.02 -10.63
CA ALA A 353 -1.70 22.68 -11.18
C ALA A 353 -0.22 22.26 -11.22
N ALA A 354 0.21 21.41 -10.28
CA ALA A 354 1.52 20.76 -10.30
C ALA A 354 1.48 19.56 -11.26
N ARG A 355 2.27 19.63 -12.34
CA ARG A 355 2.46 18.52 -13.30
C ARG A 355 3.52 17.56 -12.76
N ILE A 356 3.18 16.27 -12.69
CA ILE A 356 4.02 15.21 -12.12
C ILE A 356 4.34 14.19 -13.22
N THR A 357 5.60 14.15 -13.65
CA THR A 357 6.12 13.13 -14.59
C THR A 357 6.31 11.78 -13.90
N ASN A 358 6.42 10.69 -14.67
CA ASN A 358 6.78 9.39 -14.11
C ASN A 358 8.14 9.42 -13.39
N ARG A 359 9.12 10.18 -13.91
CA ARG A 359 10.43 10.44 -13.27
C ARG A 359 10.25 11.05 -11.88
N ARG A 360 9.43 12.10 -11.75
CA ARG A 360 9.18 12.77 -10.47
C ARG A 360 8.42 11.89 -9.47
N TRP A 361 7.46 11.09 -9.96
CA TRP A 361 6.81 10.07 -9.13
C TRP A 361 7.83 9.02 -8.65
N ALA A 362 8.66 8.48 -9.54
CA ALA A 362 9.63 7.45 -9.23
C ALA A 362 10.72 7.97 -8.27
N PHE A 363 11.27 9.17 -8.49
CA PHE A 363 12.23 9.80 -7.59
C PHE A 363 11.67 9.90 -6.16
N SER A 364 10.43 10.36 -6.02
CA SER A 364 9.74 10.44 -4.73
C SER A 364 9.54 9.07 -4.08
N ALA A 365 9.10 8.07 -4.86
CA ALA A 365 8.78 6.73 -4.39
C ALA A 365 10.03 5.94 -3.97
N TYR A 366 11.06 5.92 -4.82
CA TYR A 366 12.34 5.26 -4.55
C TYR A 366 13.13 5.99 -3.46
N GLY A 367 13.13 7.32 -3.45
CA GLY A 367 13.73 8.13 -2.39
C GLY A 367 13.09 7.85 -1.02
N ALA A 368 11.75 7.81 -0.96
CA ALA A 368 11.02 7.45 0.27
C ALA A 368 11.32 6.02 0.72
N ALA A 369 11.33 5.05 -0.21
CA ALA A 369 11.63 3.65 0.08
C ALA A 369 13.10 3.40 0.51
N ALA A 370 14.05 4.19 0.01
CA ALA A 370 15.44 4.15 0.46
C ALA A 370 15.62 4.82 1.82
N ALA A 371 15.17 6.07 1.97
CA ALA A 371 15.36 6.87 3.19
C ALA A 371 14.63 6.32 4.42
N CYS A 372 13.43 5.75 4.24
CA CYS A 372 12.70 5.06 5.31
C CYS A 372 13.10 3.59 5.47
N THR A 373 14.01 3.10 4.61
CA THR A 373 14.49 1.73 4.56
C THR A 373 13.35 0.71 4.54
N LEU A 374 12.46 0.82 3.54
CA LEU A 374 11.23 0.01 3.47
C LEU A 374 11.52 -1.39 2.90
N THR A 375 10.89 -2.41 3.47
CA THR A 375 11.04 -3.82 3.08
C THR A 375 9.67 -4.53 3.00
N GLY A 376 9.62 -5.74 2.46
CA GLY A 376 8.41 -6.59 2.50
C GLY A 376 7.96 -7.01 3.91
N LYS A 377 8.81 -6.80 4.94
CA LYS A 377 8.44 -6.98 6.36
C LYS A 377 7.62 -5.80 6.89
N ASP A 378 7.75 -4.61 6.29
CA ASP A 378 7.10 -3.39 6.75
C ASP A 378 5.61 -3.29 6.40
N THR A 379 4.88 -2.53 7.23
CA THR A 379 3.56 -2.00 6.89
C THR A 379 3.61 -0.47 6.94
N VAL A 380 3.50 0.16 5.77
CA VAL A 380 3.34 1.61 5.63
C VAL A 380 1.89 1.99 5.92
N TYR A 381 1.67 2.78 6.96
CA TYR A 381 0.38 3.37 7.27
C TYR A 381 0.24 4.75 6.62
N CYS A 382 -0.76 4.90 5.77
CA CYS A 382 -1.08 6.13 5.06
C CYS A 382 -2.47 6.63 5.47
N CYS A 383 -2.48 7.70 6.27
CA CYS A 383 -3.66 8.51 6.56
C CYS A 383 -3.62 9.89 5.87
N LEU A 384 -2.72 10.07 4.91
CA LEU A 384 -2.57 11.30 4.13
C LEU A 384 -3.52 11.32 2.91
N PRO A 385 -3.99 12.49 2.46
CA PRO A 385 -4.89 12.57 1.32
C PRO A 385 -4.24 12.05 0.03
N LEU A 386 -4.89 11.08 -0.64
CA LEU A 386 -4.35 10.47 -1.86
C LEU A 386 -4.30 11.40 -3.07
N HIS A 387 -5.04 12.52 -3.03
CA HIS A 387 -4.93 13.58 -4.04
C HIS A 387 -3.76 14.54 -3.81
N HIS A 388 -2.99 14.35 -2.72
CA HIS A 388 -1.83 15.18 -2.38
C HIS A 388 -0.52 14.40 -2.56
N GLN A 389 0.56 15.11 -2.88
CA GLN A 389 1.86 14.51 -3.20
C GLN A 389 2.43 13.61 -2.10
N SER A 390 2.26 13.99 -0.82
CA SER A 390 2.75 13.17 0.31
C SER A 390 1.97 11.86 0.48
N GLY A 391 0.70 11.80 0.06
CA GLY A 391 -0.06 10.56 -0.03
C GLY A 391 0.40 9.71 -1.22
N MET A 392 0.26 10.23 -2.44
CA MET A 392 0.43 9.44 -3.67
C MET A 392 1.89 9.13 -4.04
N LEU A 393 2.77 10.13 -4.04
CA LEU A 393 4.14 9.99 -4.53
C LEU A 393 5.04 9.37 -3.45
N VAL A 394 4.88 9.82 -2.21
CA VAL A 394 5.76 9.45 -1.09
C VAL A 394 5.23 8.21 -0.35
N SER A 395 4.02 8.26 0.22
CA SER A 395 3.54 7.18 1.08
C SER A 395 3.13 5.92 0.30
N VAL A 396 2.23 6.07 -0.68
CA VAL A 396 1.81 4.97 -1.57
C VAL A 396 2.98 4.50 -2.44
N GLY A 397 3.69 5.45 -3.08
CA GLY A 397 4.85 5.14 -3.92
C GLY A 397 5.98 4.45 -3.15
N GLY A 398 6.32 4.96 -1.96
CA GLY A 398 7.33 4.38 -1.08
C GLY A 398 6.98 2.96 -0.63
N GLY A 399 5.74 2.71 -0.19
CA GLY A 399 5.29 1.36 0.14
C GLY A 399 5.39 0.39 -1.04
N LEU A 400 4.91 0.82 -2.21
CA LEU A 400 4.91 0.04 -3.45
C LEU A 400 6.33 -0.30 -3.97
N VAL A 401 7.27 0.66 -3.92
CA VAL A 401 8.69 0.42 -4.26
C VAL A 401 9.42 -0.35 -3.15
N GLY A 402 8.98 -0.20 -1.90
CA GLY A 402 9.45 -0.95 -0.74
C GLY A 402 9.17 -2.45 -0.80
N GLY A 403 8.17 -2.87 -1.59
CA GLY A 403 7.55 -4.20 -1.49
C GLY A 403 6.67 -4.35 -0.23
N ALA A 404 6.46 -3.26 0.52
CA ALA A 404 5.82 -3.24 1.82
C ALA A 404 4.29 -3.37 1.72
N ARG A 405 3.65 -3.71 2.84
CA ARG A 405 2.18 -3.63 2.97
C ARG A 405 1.77 -2.15 3.08
N LEU A 406 0.66 -1.77 2.48
CA LEU A 406 0.08 -0.44 2.53
C LEU A 406 -1.26 -0.50 3.28
N ALA A 407 -1.29 0.07 4.47
CA ALA A 407 -2.50 0.23 5.26
C ALA A 407 -3.09 1.63 5.04
N LEU A 408 -4.29 1.71 4.44
CA LEU A 408 -5.01 2.98 4.31
C LEU A 408 -6.00 3.18 5.46
N ALA A 409 -5.86 4.32 6.13
CA ALA A 409 -6.91 4.85 6.98
C ALA A 409 -7.93 5.63 6.14
N SER A 410 -9.23 5.53 6.44
CA SER A 410 -10.24 6.39 5.78
C SER A 410 -10.22 7.84 6.30
N ARG A 411 -9.63 8.09 7.46
CA ARG A 411 -9.30 9.41 8.03
C ARG A 411 -8.29 9.25 9.17
N PHE A 412 -7.52 10.29 9.48
CA PHE A 412 -6.82 10.36 10.76
C PHE A 412 -7.77 10.82 11.87
N THR A 413 -7.74 10.15 13.03
CA THR A 413 -8.07 10.74 14.34
C THR A 413 -7.17 10.07 15.40
N PRO A 414 -6.76 10.75 16.48
CA PRO A 414 -5.88 10.15 17.50
C PRO A 414 -6.47 8.91 18.18
N GLU A 415 -7.78 8.86 18.38
CA GLU A 415 -8.50 7.78 19.05
C GLU A 415 -8.59 6.51 18.19
N LEU A 416 -8.41 6.64 16.88
CA LEU A 416 -8.35 5.53 15.92
C LEU A 416 -6.92 5.15 15.57
N PHE A 417 -6.00 6.13 15.48
CA PHE A 417 -4.62 5.94 15.04
C PHE A 417 -3.93 4.73 15.71
N TRP A 418 -3.83 4.71 17.04
CA TRP A 418 -3.16 3.60 17.74
C TRP A 418 -3.87 2.24 17.61
N LYS A 419 -5.18 2.24 17.37
CA LYS A 419 -5.95 1.01 17.11
C LYS A 419 -5.67 0.48 15.71
N GLU A 420 -5.63 1.35 14.70
CA GLU A 420 -5.30 0.95 13.33
C GLU A 420 -3.82 0.59 13.18
N VAL A 421 -2.90 1.30 13.85
CA VAL A 421 -1.47 0.99 13.94
C VAL A 421 -1.25 -0.44 14.47
N ARG A 422 -1.87 -0.81 15.60
CA ARG A 422 -1.76 -2.18 16.14
C ARG A 422 -2.51 -3.20 15.26
N ARG A 423 -3.70 -2.86 14.75
CA ARG A 423 -4.52 -3.76 13.91
C ARG A 423 -3.86 -4.17 12.60
N TYR A 424 -3.15 -3.25 11.96
CA TYR A 424 -2.48 -3.50 10.67
C TYR A 424 -0.99 -3.86 10.83
N GLY A 425 -0.45 -3.82 12.05
CA GLY A 425 0.98 -4.01 12.27
C GLY A 425 1.83 -2.92 11.60
N ALA A 426 1.40 -1.65 11.70
CA ALA A 426 2.07 -0.51 11.08
C ALA A 426 3.48 -0.32 11.64
N THR A 427 4.50 -0.30 10.77
CA THR A 427 5.90 -0.07 11.14
C THR A 427 6.38 1.34 10.77
N VAL A 428 5.85 1.91 9.69
CA VAL A 428 6.20 3.26 9.22
C VAL A 428 4.94 4.07 8.96
N VAL A 429 4.89 5.30 9.48
CA VAL A 429 3.80 6.25 9.28
C VAL A 429 4.31 7.45 8.49
N PHE A 430 3.65 7.74 7.36
CA PHE A 430 3.88 9.03 6.69
C PHE A 430 2.92 10.09 7.24
N TYR A 431 3.48 11.22 7.70
CA TYR A 431 2.73 12.26 8.39
C TYR A 431 2.73 13.62 7.67
N ALA A 432 1.85 14.51 8.12
CA ALA A 432 1.92 15.96 7.91
C ALA A 432 1.96 16.62 9.29
N GLY A 433 2.82 17.63 9.52
CA GLY A 433 3.21 18.06 10.87
C GLY A 433 2.07 18.34 11.88
N GLU A 434 0.90 18.79 11.40
CA GLU A 434 -0.28 19.03 12.23
C GLU A 434 -0.89 17.75 12.84
N MET A 435 -0.85 16.63 12.12
CA MET A 435 -1.26 15.30 12.60
C MET A 435 -0.44 14.88 13.83
N CYS A 436 0.87 15.11 13.78
CA CYS A 436 1.77 14.85 14.90
C CYS A 436 1.48 15.76 16.09
N ARG A 437 1.13 17.04 15.85
CA ARG A 437 0.70 17.98 16.90
C ARG A 437 -0.58 17.49 17.58
N GLU A 438 -1.57 16.98 16.84
CA GLU A 438 -2.77 16.39 17.45
C GLU A 438 -2.42 15.14 18.26
N LEU A 439 -1.61 14.23 17.70
CA LEU A 439 -1.24 12.96 18.33
C LEU A 439 -0.51 13.14 19.67
N VAL A 440 0.50 14.01 19.77
CA VAL A 440 1.24 14.23 21.04
C VAL A 440 0.43 14.95 22.12
N ASN A 441 -0.69 15.59 21.75
CA ASN A 441 -1.59 16.29 22.67
C ASN A 441 -2.87 15.49 23.00
N ALA A 442 -3.11 14.35 22.34
CA ALA A 442 -4.23 13.46 22.66
C ALA A 442 -4.07 12.80 24.05
N PRO A 443 -5.17 12.38 24.71
CA PRO A 443 -5.11 11.60 25.95
C PRO A 443 -4.28 10.33 25.79
N VAL A 444 -3.59 9.89 26.85
CA VAL A 444 -2.71 8.71 26.82
C VAL A 444 -3.53 7.43 26.63
N ALA A 445 -3.34 6.77 25.49
CA ALA A 445 -3.87 5.45 25.20
C ALA A 445 -2.85 4.36 25.59
N PRO A 446 -3.23 3.29 26.33
CA PRO A 446 -2.30 2.20 26.70
C PRO A 446 -1.62 1.48 25.53
N SER A 447 -2.14 1.65 24.31
CA SER A 447 -1.56 1.16 23.06
C SER A 447 -0.33 1.96 22.57
N GLU A 448 -0.01 3.10 23.17
CA GLU A 448 1.12 3.97 22.77
C GLU A 448 2.48 3.31 22.99
N HIS A 449 2.66 2.60 24.12
CA HIS A 449 3.93 1.98 24.48
C HIS A 449 4.06 0.51 24.04
N ILE A 450 3.02 -0.06 23.40
CA ILE A 450 3.01 -1.44 22.90
C ILE A 450 2.58 -1.42 21.43
N ASN A 451 3.40 -0.77 20.60
CA ASN A 451 3.10 -0.45 19.21
C ASN A 451 4.27 -0.89 18.28
N PRO A 452 4.01 -1.28 17.01
CA PRO A 452 5.05 -1.74 16.10
C PRO A 452 5.74 -0.63 15.26
N LEU A 453 5.47 0.66 15.50
CA LEU A 453 6.09 1.74 14.73
C LEU A 453 7.56 1.89 15.09
N ARG A 454 8.42 1.78 14.07
CA ARG A 454 9.83 2.18 14.14
C ARG A 454 10.04 3.63 13.70
N LEU A 455 9.17 4.17 12.83
CA LEU A 455 9.44 5.44 12.14
C LEU A 455 8.19 6.29 11.82
N PHE A 456 8.26 7.57 12.15
CA PHE A 456 7.44 8.64 11.56
C PHE A 456 8.26 9.36 10.49
N ALA A 457 7.82 9.34 9.23
CA ALA A 457 8.49 9.98 8.11
C ALA A 457 7.63 11.10 7.51
N GLY A 458 8.17 12.29 7.26
CA GLY A 458 7.35 13.40 6.77
C GLY A 458 8.08 14.72 6.61
N SER A 459 7.33 15.81 6.72
CA SER A 459 7.82 17.17 6.54
C SER A 459 6.96 18.19 7.31
N GLY A 460 7.60 19.23 7.84
CA GLY A 460 6.95 20.31 8.60
C GLY A 460 6.67 19.97 10.06
N MET A 461 7.47 19.08 10.67
CA MET A 461 7.44 18.82 12.11
C MET A 461 7.94 20.07 12.86
N ARG A 462 7.29 20.43 13.98
CA ARG A 462 7.86 21.43 14.89
C ARG A 462 8.82 20.75 15.86
N LYS A 463 9.91 21.44 16.24
CA LYS A 463 10.96 20.91 17.13
C LYS A 463 10.43 20.46 18.51
N ASP A 464 9.41 21.12 19.06
CA ASP A 464 8.74 20.72 20.30
C ASP A 464 7.90 19.45 20.12
N VAL A 465 7.18 19.32 18.99
CA VAL A 465 6.41 18.13 18.64
C VAL A 465 7.34 16.94 18.38
N TRP A 466 8.47 17.16 17.70
CA TRP A 466 9.50 16.14 17.44
C TRP A 466 9.93 15.45 18.73
N TYR A 467 10.46 16.20 19.70
CA TYR A 467 10.98 15.60 20.94
C TYR A 467 9.88 14.90 21.74
N ARG A 468 8.69 15.51 21.85
CA ARG A 468 7.54 14.89 22.53
C ARG A 468 7.07 13.59 21.86
N LEU A 469 7.24 13.47 20.55
CA LEU A 469 6.86 12.27 19.79
C LEU A 469 7.87 11.14 20.04
N GLN A 470 9.17 11.44 20.04
CA GLN A 470 10.21 10.45 20.41
C GLN A 470 10.08 10.00 21.86
N ASP A 471 9.97 10.95 22.80
CA ASP A 471 9.89 10.70 24.25
C ASP A 471 8.64 9.90 24.64
N ARG A 472 7.45 10.28 24.14
CA ARG A 472 6.19 9.62 24.50
C ARG A 472 5.99 8.26 23.83
N PHE A 473 6.49 8.06 22.61
CA PHE A 473 6.17 6.87 21.81
C PHE A 473 7.35 5.92 21.56
N GLY A 474 8.59 6.32 21.86
CA GLY A 474 9.79 5.49 21.68
C GLY A 474 10.22 5.29 20.22
N VAL A 475 9.77 6.14 19.30
CA VAL A 475 9.91 5.96 17.84
C VAL A 475 10.98 6.85 17.21
N GLY A 476 11.53 6.38 16.08
CA GLY A 476 12.33 7.21 15.18
C GLY A 476 11.48 8.26 14.46
N VAL A 477 12.11 9.38 14.10
CA VAL A 477 11.52 10.43 13.26
C VAL A 477 12.52 10.78 12.15
N LEU A 478 12.02 10.91 10.93
CA LEU A 478 12.77 11.35 9.75
C LEU A 478 12.01 12.47 9.06
N GLU A 479 12.68 13.61 8.85
CA GLU A 479 12.19 14.66 7.97
C GLU A 479 12.91 14.65 6.63
N PHE A 480 12.12 14.82 5.57
CA PHE A 480 12.59 15.13 4.23
C PHE A 480 11.91 16.43 3.76
N TYR A 481 12.59 17.20 2.92
CA TYR A 481 12.01 18.38 2.29
C TYR A 481 11.72 18.09 0.81
N ALA A 482 10.48 18.31 0.37
CA ALA A 482 10.06 18.10 -1.02
C ALA A 482 9.08 19.20 -1.44
N SER A 483 9.49 20.04 -2.39
CA SER A 483 8.64 21.11 -2.93
C SER A 483 7.62 20.58 -3.93
N SER A 484 6.39 21.10 -3.88
CA SER A 484 5.40 20.91 -4.95
C SER A 484 5.82 21.55 -6.27
N GLU A 485 6.72 22.53 -6.23
CA GLU A 485 7.25 23.27 -7.39
C GLU A 485 8.65 22.75 -7.81
N GLY A 486 9.16 21.69 -7.17
CA GLY A 486 10.41 21.04 -7.57
C GLY A 486 10.26 20.27 -8.88
N ASN A 487 11.03 20.68 -9.90
CA ASN A 487 11.31 19.86 -11.07
C ASN A 487 12.35 18.79 -10.70
N ALA A 488 12.32 17.64 -11.39
CA ALA A 488 13.14 16.46 -11.08
C ALA A 488 13.57 15.73 -12.36
#